data_AF-A0A8S0G6E1-F1
#
_entry.id   AF-A0A8S0G6E1-F1
#
_cell.length_a   1.000
_cell.length_b   1.000
_cell.length_c   1.000
_cell.angle_alpha   90.00
_cell.angle_beta   90.00
_cell.angle_gamma   90.00
#
_symmetry.space_group_name_H-M   'P 1'
#
loop_
_entity.id
_entity.type
_entity.pdbx_description
1 polymer ?
#
loop_
_entity_poly.entity_id
_entity_poly.type
_entity_poly.pdbx_seq_one_letter_code
_entity_poly.pdbx_strand_id
1 'polypeptide(L)'
;MSHQKIIQDLIAWIDEHIDQPLNIDVVAKKSGYSKWYLQRMFRTVTHQTLGDYIRQRRLLLAAVELRTTERPIFDIAMDETQMRTARGQ
;
A
#
# COMPACT_ATOMS: atom_id res chain seq x y z
N MET A 1 -24.65 12.04 -4.34
CA MET A 1 -23.24 11.59 -4.17
C MET A 1 -23.29 10.28 -3.41
N SER A 2 -23.02 9.12 -4.05
CA SER A 2 -23.11 7.84 -3.33
C SER A 2 -21.96 7.73 -2.33
N HIS A 3 -22.26 7.32 -1.09
CA HIS A 3 -21.26 7.09 -0.04
C HIS A 3 -20.11 6.17 -0.49
N GLN A 4 -20.37 5.34 -1.51
CA GLN A 4 -19.39 4.45 -2.13
C GLN A 4 -18.25 5.20 -2.82
N LYS A 5 -18.53 6.30 -3.53
CA LYS A 5 -17.48 7.07 -4.23
C LYS A 5 -16.53 7.75 -3.23
N ILE A 6 -17.09 8.32 -2.16
CA ILE A 6 -16.31 8.94 -1.08
C ILE A 6 -15.39 7.92 -0.42
N ILE A 7 -15.89 6.69 -0.15
CA ILE A 7 -15.06 5.64 0.44
C ILE A 7 -13.98 5.15 -0.54
N GLN A 8 -14.27 5.05 -1.85
CA GLN A 8 -13.27 4.68 -2.84
C GLN A 8 -12.14 5.72 -2.94
N ASP A 9 -12.48 7.01 -2.99
CA ASP A 9 -11.50 8.10 -3.00
C ASP A 9 -10.66 8.09 -1.71
N LEU A 10 -11.30 7.81 -0.57
CA LEU A 10 -10.61 7.66 0.70
C LEU A 10 -9.66 6.46 0.72
N ILE A 11 -10.06 5.32 0.16
CA ILE A 11 -9.21 4.12 0.05
C ILE A 11 -7.99 4.42 -0.80
N ALA A 12 -8.17 5.08 -1.96
CA ALA A 12 -7.05 5.47 -2.82
C ALA A 12 -6.06 6.37 -2.07
N TRP A 13 -6.57 7.36 -1.33
CA TRP A 13 -5.74 8.23 -0.51
C TRP A 13 -4.99 7.48 0.61
N ILE A 14 -5.65 6.52 1.27
CA ILE A 14 -5.00 5.65 2.28
C ILE A 14 -3.89 4.82 1.65
N ASP A 15 -4.13 4.23 0.48
CA ASP A 15 -3.17 3.38 -0.22
C ASP A 15 -1.95 4.20 -0.71
N GLU A 16 -2.12 5.48 -1.03
CA GLU A 16 -1.01 6.40 -1.37
C GLU A 16 -0.16 6.82 -0.16
N HIS A 17 -0.72 6.82 1.05
CA HIS A 17 -0.06 7.32 2.27
C HIS A 17 0.26 6.21 3.29
N ILE A 18 0.14 4.95 2.86
CA ILE A 18 0.24 3.74 3.69
C ILE A 18 1.63 3.50 4.30
N ASP A 19 2.65 4.06 3.64
CA ASP A 19 4.06 4.12 4.02
C ASP A 19 4.30 5.03 5.24
N GLN A 20 3.43 6.00 5.46
CA GLN A 20 3.47 6.92 6.60
C GLN A 20 2.72 6.35 7.82
N PRO A 21 3.02 6.82 9.05
CA PRO A 21 2.24 6.50 10.26
C PRO A 21 0.78 6.98 10.16
N LEU A 22 -0.06 6.17 9.50
CA LEU A 22 -1.50 6.36 9.41
C LEU A 22 -2.19 5.87 10.67
N ASN A 23 -2.90 6.78 11.32
CA ASN A 23 -3.83 6.46 12.41
C ASN A 23 -5.25 6.91 12.01
N ILE A 24 -6.24 6.39 12.73
CA ILE A 24 -7.65 6.71 12.46
C ILE A 24 -7.97 8.20 12.62
N ASP A 25 -7.24 8.91 13.49
CA ASP A 25 -7.40 10.35 13.71
C ASP A 25 -7.09 11.16 12.45
N VAL A 26 -5.99 10.81 11.77
CA VAL A 26 -5.55 11.45 10.54
C VAL A 26 -6.57 11.21 9.42
N VAL A 27 -7.04 9.97 9.27
CA VAL A 27 -8.05 9.62 8.24
C VAL A 27 -9.37 10.33 8.53
N ALA A 28 -9.82 10.38 9.79
CA ALA A 28 -11.03 11.10 10.19
C ALA A 28 -10.92 12.60 9.87
N LYS A 29 -9.79 13.23 10.25
CA LYS A 29 -9.53 14.65 9.98
C LYS A 29 -9.50 14.95 8.48
N LYS A 30 -8.92 14.07 7.65
CA LYS A 30 -8.91 14.21 6.19
C LYS A 30 -10.31 14.08 5.58
N SER A 31 -11.11 13.14 6.07
CA SER A 31 -12.46 12.88 5.57
C SER A 31 -13.49 13.93 5.97
N GLY A 32 -13.21 14.73 7.01
CA GLY A 32 -14.17 15.66 7.62
C GLY A 32 -15.27 14.99 8.45
N TYR A 33 -15.22 13.65 8.59
CA TYR A 33 -16.18 12.88 9.37
C TYR A 33 -15.64 12.51 10.75
N SER A 34 -16.55 12.28 11.69
CA SER A 34 -16.20 11.69 12.98
C SER A 34 -15.64 10.28 12.80
N LYS A 35 -14.73 9.86 13.70
CA LYS A 35 -14.15 8.50 13.68
C LYS A 35 -15.22 7.41 13.59
N TRP A 36 -16.28 7.55 14.37
CA TRP A 36 -17.37 6.57 14.42
C TRP A 36 -18.11 6.47 13.08
N TYR A 37 -18.44 7.62 12.47
CA TYR A 37 -19.14 7.63 11.18
C TYR A 37 -18.26 7.10 10.06
N LEU A 38 -16.98 7.47 10.06
CA LEU A 38 -15.98 6.98 9.11
C LEU A 38 -15.82 5.46 9.20
N GLN A 39 -15.64 4.90 10.40
CA GLN A 39 -15.54 3.46 10.60
C GLN A 39 -16.80 2.73 10.14
N ARG A 40 -17.98 3.28 10.45
CA ARG A 40 -19.26 2.70 10.05
C ARG A 40 -19.39 2.67 8.53
N MET A 41 -19.17 3.80 7.86
CA MET A 41 -19.20 3.88 6.39
C MET A 41 -18.19 2.94 5.74
N PHE A 42 -16.94 2.96 6.23
CA PHE A 42 -15.87 2.13 5.70
C PHE A 42 -16.24 0.64 5.80
N ARG A 43 -16.74 0.20 6.96
CA ARG A 43 -17.18 -1.18 7.16
C ARG A 43 -18.38 -1.56 6.30
N THR A 44 -19.31 -0.63 6.07
CA THR A 44 -20.46 -0.86 5.19
C THR A 44 -20.03 -1.11 3.73
N VAL A 45 -19.00 -0.42 3.26
CA VAL A 45 -18.55 -0.51 1.85
C VAL A 45 -17.50 -1.61 1.64
N THR A 46 -16.57 -1.79 2.59
CA THR A 46 -15.43 -2.71 2.44
C THR A 46 -15.58 -4.02 3.20
N HIS A 47 -16.63 -4.15 4.02
CA HIS A 47 -16.89 -5.29 4.90
C HIS A 47 -15.79 -5.58 5.95
N GLN A 48 -14.86 -4.66 6.16
CA GLN A 48 -13.76 -4.79 7.14
C GLN A 48 -13.57 -3.49 7.94
N THR A 49 -12.82 -3.56 9.04
CA THR A 49 -12.48 -2.34 9.79
C THR A 49 -11.36 -1.58 9.10
N LEU A 50 -11.35 -0.25 9.25
CA LEU A 50 -10.28 0.59 8.72
C LEU A 50 -8.90 0.19 9.27
N GLY A 51 -8.83 -0.20 10.55
CA GLY A 51 -7.58 -0.63 11.17
C GLY A 51 -7.04 -1.95 10.62
N ASP A 52 -7.92 -2.91 10.33
CA ASP A 52 -7.53 -4.18 9.72
C ASP A 52 -7.05 -3.96 8.29
N TYR A 53 -7.73 -3.10 7.52
CA TYR A 53 -7.33 -2.74 6.16
C TYR A 53 -5.91 -2.15 6.12
N ILE A 54 -5.64 -1.15 6.96
CA ILE A 54 -4.32 -0.49 7.03
C ILE A 54 -3.24 -1.52 7.42
N ARG A 55 -3.51 -2.39 8.41
CA ARG A 55 -2.56 -3.44 8.83
C ARG A 55 -2.26 -4.42 7.69
N GLN A 56 -3.28 -4.90 6.99
CA GLN A 56 -3.10 -5.82 5.86
C GLN A 56 -2.34 -5.18 4.70
N ARG A 57 -2.62 -3.90 4.38
CA ARG A 57 -1.89 -3.19 3.33
C ARG A 57 -0.41 -2.99 3.66
N ARG A 58 -0.09 -2.66 4.91
CA ARG A 58 1.31 -2.57 5.37
C ARG A 58 2.04 -3.91 5.29
N LEU A 59 1.39 -5.00 5.69
CA LEU A 59 1.96 -6.34 5.57
C LEU A 59 2.22 -6.72 4.11
N LEU A 60 1.28 -6.40 3.21
CA LEU A 60 1.45 -6.61 1.77
C LEU A 60 2.62 -5.81 1.21
N LEU A 61 2.77 -4.53 1.59
CA LEU A 61 3.89 -3.70 1.16
C LEU A 61 5.21 -4.22 1.67
N ALA A 62 5.31 -4.55 2.97
CA ALA A 62 6.51 -5.15 3.52
C ALA A 62 6.88 -6.45 2.79
N ALA A 63 5.90 -7.30 2.47
CA ALA A 63 6.13 -8.52 1.70
C ALA A 63 6.56 -8.25 0.24
N VAL A 64 6.05 -7.18 -0.39
CA VAL A 64 6.48 -6.72 -1.71
C VAL A 64 7.91 -6.22 -1.63
N GLU A 65 8.22 -5.33 -0.69
CA GLU A 65 9.55 -4.77 -0.47
C GLU A 65 10.59 -5.85 -0.22
N LEU A 66 10.31 -6.82 0.66
CA LEU A 66 11.17 -7.98 0.88
C LEU A 66 11.45 -8.74 -0.42
N ARG A 67 10.42 -8.99 -1.25
CA ARG A 67 10.57 -9.66 -2.55
C ARG A 67 11.34 -8.83 -3.58
N THR A 68 11.23 -7.51 -3.57
CA THR A 68 11.96 -6.63 -4.53
C THR A 68 13.36 -6.26 -4.07
N THR A 69 13.63 -6.27 -2.76
CA THR A 69 14.98 -6.04 -2.19
C THR A 69 15.85 -7.29 -2.32
N GLU A 70 15.24 -8.47 -2.32
CA GLU A 70 15.83 -9.67 -2.90
C GLU A 70 15.80 -9.58 -4.43
N ARG A 71 16.70 -8.79 -5.03
CA ARG A 71 17.02 -8.99 -6.45
C ARG A 71 17.15 -10.49 -6.67
N PRO A 72 16.38 -11.09 -7.60
CA PRO A 72 16.52 -12.51 -7.84
C PRO A 72 17.98 -12.75 -8.21
N ILE A 73 18.64 -13.73 -7.57
CA ILE A 73 20.02 -14.14 -7.91
C ILE A 73 20.18 -14.29 -9.44
N PHE A 74 19.09 -14.64 -10.13
CA PHE A 74 18.98 -14.69 -11.57
C PHE A 74 19.33 -13.36 -12.29
N ASP A 75 18.79 -12.22 -11.85
CA ASP A 75 19.08 -10.91 -12.47
C ASP A 75 20.52 -10.45 -12.15
N ILE A 76 21.05 -10.78 -10.97
CA ILE A 76 22.45 -10.50 -10.61
C ILE A 76 23.40 -11.37 -11.47
N ALA A 77 23.06 -12.63 -11.70
CA ALA A 77 23.86 -13.54 -12.51
C ALA A 77 23.85 -13.18 -14.00
N MET A 78 22.75 -12.63 -14.51
CA MET A 78 22.65 -12.21 -15.91
C MET A 78 23.50 -10.96 -16.19
N ASP A 79 23.53 -9.99 -15.27
CA ASP A 79 24.34 -8.76 -15.38
C ASP A 79 25.86 -9.06 -15.39
N GLU A 80 26.33 -9.94 -14.51
CA GLU A 80 27.75 -10.34 -14.44
C GLU A 80 28.21 -11.09 -15.70
N THR A 81 27.30 -11.77 -16.40
CA THR A 81 27.63 -12.59 -17.57
C THR A 81 27.70 -11.76 -18.86
N GLN A 82 26.97 -10.64 -18.96
CA GLN A 82 27.00 -9.78 -20.15
C GLN A 82 28.15 -8.76 -20.17
N MET A 83 28.83 -8.48 -19.05
CA MET A 83 30.00 -7.58 -19.04
C MET A 83 31.34 -8.25 -19.36
N ARG A 84 31.41 -9.60 -19.42
CA ARG A 84 32.65 -10.33 -19.73
C ARG A 84 32.86 -10.61 -21.22
N THR A 85 31.84 -10.51 -22.06
CA THR A 85 31.95 -10.80 -23.50
C THR A 85 32.25 -9.57 -24.37
N ALA A 86 32.34 -8.37 -23.77
CA ALA A 86 32.60 -7.11 -24.47
C ALA A 86 34.05 -6.59 -24.36
N ARG A 87 34.99 -7.35 -23.79
CA ARG A 87 36.42 -6.97 -23.77
C ARG A 87 37.32 -8.06 -24.34
N GLY A 88 37.55 -7.91 -25.65
CA GLY A 88 38.76 -8.29 -26.40
C GLY A 88 38.61 -9.59 -27.19
N GLN A 89 38.66 -9.65 -28.52
CA GLN A 89 39.31 -8.77 -29.53
C GLN A 89 40.74 -8.34 -29.19
#